data_AF-A0A411YK72-F1
#
_entry.id   AF-A0A411YK72-F1
#
_cell.length_a   1.000
_cell.length_b   1.000
_cell.length_c   1.000
_cell.angle_alpha   90.00
_cell.angle_beta   90.00
_cell.angle_gamma   90.00
#
_symmetry.space_group_name_H-M   'P 1'
#
loop_
_entity.id
_entity.type
_entity.pdbx_description
1 polymer ?
#
loop_
_entity_poly.entity_id
_entity_poly.type
_entity_poly.pdbx_seq_one_letter_code
_entity_poly.pdbx_strand_id
1 'polypeptide(L)'
;MARDLRREPGGDHRRPRRLRRAHPRTAREPRPRGLDRAAAGARAGPRRPPWPAQQGGQPPADGRTRRADRRPSGNALGGHDHGRRGGGEHRGHGHRARRRGRAWCAAARGLRHRGGTPGAGRDHRARVRGRGASPVSVEPEAVPRAAVALSPAGAVAGAVRAPASKSVTNRLLPIAALARGTSTLLAPLESDDSRAMRDAVCLLGAQVLADPEPDGTPRWHVTGTSGALRGVAGPLDAGLSGTSMRFLAALAPLADGPVTVDGEPPLRRRPVGPLTAALAQLGASVHDDDGYPPVTSAGGGLVGGDVTIDVRDSSQFATAVLLAAPYAREGVTVRLAGEAAVAYIVLTVEAMRAWGAQVTDLADGWRVTAGTGYRARSVEVEYDASAAVHLFSLAAATGGTVTVTNVPSRTSQPDAAVVDLLAAMGCRTARDGDRLSVTGPERLRPLDADLSAHPDQITTLAALAAITSGTSHLSGVGVARHHETDRLAALATELGKLGVRVVEEPDGLVIEGGAAAGPARLATHDDHRLAMAFAAIGAAVGGVVVEEPWCVTKTYPGFWRDAAALGVHWEEEP
;
A
#
# COMPACT_ATOMS: atom_id res chain seq x y z
N MET A 1 45.49 -4.69 56.78
CA MET A 1 44.30 -4.43 57.64
C MET A 1 43.13 -5.11 56.94
N ALA A 2 42.57 -6.24 57.40
CA ALA A 2 41.83 -6.44 58.66
C ALA A 2 40.61 -5.50 58.76
N ARG A 3 39.37 -5.95 59.02
CA ARG A 3 38.82 -7.32 59.20
C ARG A 3 37.28 -7.25 59.02
N ASP A 4 36.60 -8.39 59.14
CA ASP A 4 35.14 -8.57 59.16
C ASP A 4 34.31 -7.50 59.90
N LEU A 5 33.03 -7.36 59.52
CA LEU A 5 31.93 -7.73 60.44
C LEU A 5 30.56 -7.90 59.73
N ARG A 6 29.90 -9.03 60.04
CA ARG A 6 28.48 -9.31 59.74
C ARG A 6 27.59 -8.74 60.85
N ARG A 7 26.32 -8.42 60.57
CA ARG A 7 25.15 -8.71 61.47
C ARG A 7 23.80 -8.20 60.92
N GLU A 8 23.02 -9.14 60.42
CA GLU A 8 21.61 -9.34 60.83
C GLU A 8 21.60 -10.57 61.79
N PRO A 9 20.49 -11.01 62.45
CA PRO A 9 19.07 -10.63 62.27
C PRO A 9 18.29 -10.37 63.59
N GLY A 10 16.96 -10.16 63.48
CA GLY A 10 16.03 -10.30 64.60
C GLY A 10 14.61 -9.78 64.33
N GLY A 11 13.63 -10.67 64.16
CA GLY A 11 12.20 -10.30 64.21
C GLY A 11 11.59 -10.54 65.60
N ASP A 12 10.33 -10.13 65.82
CA ASP A 12 9.23 -11.09 66.05
C ASP A 12 7.82 -10.42 66.15
N HIS A 13 6.78 -11.24 66.05
CA HIS A 13 5.34 -11.04 66.14
C HIS A 13 4.75 -9.90 67.02
N ARG A 14 3.64 -9.29 66.54
CA ARG A 14 2.27 -9.44 67.13
C ARG A 14 1.17 -8.58 66.46
N ARG A 15 0.16 -9.25 65.88
CA ARG A 15 -1.27 -8.83 65.96
C ARG A 15 -1.83 -9.35 67.32
N PRO A 16 -2.97 -8.92 67.90
CA PRO A 16 -4.18 -8.40 67.22
C PRO A 16 -5.01 -7.31 67.96
N ARG A 17 -6.06 -6.75 67.31
CA ARG A 17 -7.45 -6.85 67.81
C ARG A 17 -8.51 -6.31 66.82
N ARG A 18 -9.74 -6.79 67.03
CA ARG A 18 -10.98 -6.45 66.30
C ARG A 18 -11.64 -5.22 66.90
N LEU A 19 -12.36 -4.46 66.08
CA LEU A 19 -13.59 -3.77 66.50
C LEU A 19 -14.73 -4.08 65.53
N ARG A 20 -15.98 -4.01 66.03
CA ARG A 20 -17.19 -4.55 65.39
C ARG A 20 -18.26 -3.44 65.30
N ARG A 21 -18.99 -3.45 64.18
CA ARG A 21 -20.40 -2.97 64.00
C ARG A 21 -20.75 -1.51 64.31
N ALA A 22 -21.37 -0.84 63.33
CA ALA A 22 -22.78 -0.43 63.42
C ALA A 22 -23.40 -0.20 62.02
N HIS A 23 -24.68 -0.58 61.85
CA HIS A 23 -25.57 -0.16 60.75
C HIS A 23 -26.51 0.94 61.28
N PRO A 24 -27.08 1.80 60.40
CA PRO A 24 -28.52 1.67 60.03
C PRO A 24 -28.71 1.70 58.49
N ARG A 25 -29.49 0.79 57.88
CA ARG A 25 -30.96 0.77 57.69
C ARG A 25 -31.53 1.59 56.50
N THR A 26 -31.87 0.85 55.42
CA THR A 26 -33.14 0.86 54.66
C THR A 26 -33.72 2.13 54.01
N ALA A 27 -33.85 2.12 52.66
CA ALA A 27 -35.10 2.32 51.88
C ALA A 27 -34.82 2.08 50.37
N ARG A 28 -35.36 1.00 49.76
CA ARG A 28 -36.51 0.97 48.81
C ARG A 28 -36.28 1.61 47.43
N GLU A 29 -36.38 0.76 46.39
CA GLU A 29 -36.65 1.15 44.99
C GLU A 29 -38.01 1.89 44.86
N PRO A 30 -38.30 2.47 43.68
CA PRO A 30 -39.20 1.74 42.77
C PRO A 30 -38.81 1.78 41.28
N ARG A 31 -39.05 0.66 40.58
CA ARG A 31 -39.32 0.66 39.13
C ARG A 31 -40.71 1.23 38.84
N PRO A 32 -40.98 1.62 37.57
CA PRO A 32 -42.17 1.06 36.94
C PRO A 32 -41.93 0.47 35.53
N ARG A 33 -42.83 -0.45 35.16
CA ARG A 33 -43.12 -0.91 33.78
C ARG A 33 -43.80 0.28 33.05
N GLY A 34 -43.72 0.54 31.75
CA GLY A 34 -43.57 -0.34 30.57
C GLY A 34 -44.92 -0.45 29.84
N LEU A 35 -44.99 -0.16 28.53
CA LEU A 35 -45.95 -0.68 27.52
C LEU A 35 -45.98 0.11 26.18
N ASP A 36 -45.88 -0.65 25.08
CA ASP A 36 -46.64 -0.61 23.81
C ASP A 36 -46.78 0.62 22.84
N ARG A 37 -46.44 0.30 21.58
CA ARG A 37 -47.18 0.53 20.31
C ARG A 37 -47.13 1.87 19.55
N ALA A 38 -46.46 1.76 18.39
CA ALA A 38 -47.02 1.89 17.03
C ALA A 38 -47.17 3.27 16.32
N ALA A 39 -46.63 3.25 15.08
CA ALA A 39 -47.16 3.81 13.83
C ALA A 39 -46.94 5.29 13.41
N ALA A 40 -46.67 5.42 12.10
CA ALA A 40 -47.01 6.51 11.18
C ALA A 40 -46.31 7.90 11.30
N GLY A 41 -45.21 8.03 10.54
CA GLY A 41 -44.98 9.03 9.49
C GLY A 41 -45.45 10.49 9.62
N ALA A 42 -44.50 11.42 9.42
CA ALA A 42 -44.70 12.65 8.64
C ALA A 42 -43.36 13.21 8.14
N ARG A 43 -43.37 13.89 6.98
CA ARG A 43 -42.20 14.59 6.41
C ARG A 43 -42.04 15.98 7.03
N ALA A 44 -40.82 16.38 7.37
CA ALA A 44 -40.43 17.79 7.52
C ALA A 44 -38.95 17.98 7.16
N GLY A 45 -38.66 18.82 6.17
CA GLY A 45 -37.29 19.12 5.75
C GLY A 45 -36.62 20.19 6.63
N PRO A 46 -35.27 20.18 6.75
CA PRO A 46 -34.56 21.14 7.60
C PRO A 46 -34.50 22.53 6.97
N ARG A 47 -34.80 23.55 7.77
CA ARG A 47 -34.64 24.98 7.43
C ARG A 47 -33.15 25.36 7.53
N ARG A 48 -32.66 26.18 6.59
CA ARG A 48 -31.33 26.81 6.67
C ARG A 48 -31.32 27.98 7.68
N PRO A 49 -30.24 28.18 8.46
CA PRO A 49 -29.97 29.45 9.13
C PRO A 49 -29.25 30.45 8.19
N PRO A 50 -29.37 31.77 8.42
CA PRO A 50 -28.70 32.80 7.61
C PRO A 50 -27.35 33.25 8.20
N TRP A 51 -26.43 33.68 7.32
CA TRP A 51 -25.21 34.41 7.67
C TRP A 51 -25.39 35.90 7.30
N PRO A 52 -25.00 36.87 8.14
CA PRO A 52 -25.15 38.29 7.82
C PRO A 52 -24.12 38.79 6.79
N ALA A 53 -24.55 39.74 5.95
CA ALA A 53 -23.68 40.50 5.07
C ALA A 53 -23.18 41.80 5.71
N GLN A 54 -22.03 42.30 5.27
CA GLN A 54 -21.68 43.72 5.38
C GLN A 54 -21.46 44.30 3.97
N GLN A 55 -21.99 45.49 3.75
CA GLN A 55 -21.79 46.30 2.54
C GLN A 55 -20.97 47.55 2.87
N GLY A 56 -20.35 48.12 1.83
CA GLY A 56 -19.72 49.45 1.83
C GLY A 56 -18.37 49.42 1.13
N GLY A 57 -18.06 50.25 0.15
CA GLY A 57 -18.86 51.25 -0.57
C GLY A 57 -17.99 51.94 -1.64
N GLN A 58 -18.54 52.22 -2.81
CA GLN A 58 -17.86 52.80 -3.99
C GLN A 58 -18.36 54.25 -4.29
N PRO A 59 -17.81 54.99 -5.28
CA PRO A 59 -16.44 55.00 -5.83
C PRO A 59 -15.79 56.42 -5.65
N PRO A 60 -15.71 57.44 -6.56
CA PRO A 60 -15.90 57.54 -8.03
C PRO A 60 -14.73 58.16 -8.87
N ALA A 61 -14.72 57.78 -10.16
CA ALA A 61 -14.50 58.61 -11.36
C ALA A 61 -13.10 59.00 -11.94
N ASP A 62 -13.07 58.85 -13.28
CA ASP A 62 -12.47 59.68 -14.36
C ASP A 62 -10.98 59.66 -14.77
N GLY A 63 -10.78 59.72 -16.11
CA GLY A 63 -9.50 60.05 -16.76
C GLY A 63 -9.27 59.42 -18.15
N ARG A 64 -9.60 60.12 -19.25
CA ARG A 64 -9.32 59.69 -20.66
C ARG A 64 -7.99 60.25 -21.19
N THR A 65 -7.26 59.50 -22.04
CA THR A 65 -6.54 59.90 -23.29
C THR A 65 -5.81 58.68 -23.86
N ARG A 66 -5.84 58.23 -25.14
CA ARG A 66 -5.78 58.78 -26.53
C ARG A 66 -4.35 58.99 -27.13
N ARG A 67 -4.17 58.47 -28.38
CA ARG A 67 -3.04 58.53 -29.36
C ARG A 67 -1.96 57.43 -29.18
N ALA A 68 -1.65 56.59 -30.17
CA ALA A 68 -1.10 56.81 -31.54
C ALA A 68 0.41 57.18 -31.48
N ASP A 69 1.32 56.67 -32.33
CA ASP A 69 1.19 56.34 -33.75
C ASP A 69 2.39 55.48 -34.29
N ARG A 70 2.31 55.02 -35.56
CA ARG A 70 3.43 54.67 -36.51
C ARG A 70 4.26 53.35 -36.44
N ARG A 71 3.95 52.48 -37.42
CA ARG A 71 4.87 51.74 -38.35
C ARG A 71 5.55 52.72 -39.36
N PRO A 72 6.47 52.36 -40.30
CA PRO A 72 6.84 51.06 -40.96
C PRO A 72 8.35 50.71 -40.82
N SER A 73 9.07 49.86 -41.60
CA SER A 73 8.90 49.08 -42.86
C SER A 73 9.87 47.86 -42.84
N GLY A 74 10.03 46.95 -43.83
CA GLY A 74 9.40 46.71 -45.14
C GLY A 74 10.42 46.25 -46.23
N ASN A 75 10.37 44.98 -46.67
CA ASN A 75 10.82 44.38 -47.97
C ASN A 75 10.73 42.83 -47.84
N ALA A 76 10.18 41.99 -48.74
CA ALA A 76 10.22 41.87 -50.22
C ALA A 76 11.56 41.24 -50.72
N LEU A 77 11.63 40.26 -51.65
CA LEU A 77 10.65 39.54 -52.51
C LEU A 77 11.31 38.28 -53.17
N GLY A 78 10.52 37.34 -53.73
CA GLY A 78 10.93 36.35 -54.76
C GLY A 78 11.47 34.98 -54.27
N GLY A 79 11.29 33.86 -54.97
CA GLY A 79 10.61 33.59 -56.26
C GLY A 79 10.45 32.07 -56.55
N HIS A 80 9.72 31.71 -57.62
CA HIS A 80 9.37 30.33 -58.02
C HIS A 80 10.54 29.55 -58.67
N ASP A 81 10.47 28.21 -58.70
CA ASP A 81 10.30 27.46 -59.97
C ASP A 81 9.83 25.99 -59.80
N HIS A 82 9.37 25.37 -60.89
CA HIS A 82 8.93 23.98 -61.03
C HIS A 82 10.06 23.03 -61.50
N GLY A 83 9.95 21.74 -61.19
CA GLY A 83 10.80 20.69 -61.78
C GLY A 83 10.13 19.31 -61.74
N ARG A 84 9.85 18.71 -62.90
CA ARG A 84 9.09 17.46 -63.06
C ARG A 84 9.91 16.44 -63.86
N ARG A 85 9.65 15.14 -63.63
CA ARG A 85 10.05 13.92 -64.40
C ARG A 85 11.37 13.23 -64.02
N GLY A 86 11.36 11.90 -64.16
CA GLY A 86 12.55 11.03 -64.18
C GLY A 86 12.30 9.69 -63.51
N GLY A 87 11.72 8.71 -64.22
CA GLY A 87 11.59 7.34 -63.72
C GLY A 87 12.82 6.47 -64.03
N GLY A 88 12.93 5.32 -63.37
CA GLY A 88 13.97 4.33 -63.64
C GLY A 88 13.86 3.10 -62.73
N GLU A 89 13.39 1.98 -63.28
CA GLU A 89 13.50 0.69 -62.61
C GLU A 89 14.94 0.17 -62.71
N HIS A 90 15.47 -0.47 -61.65
CA HIS A 90 15.92 -1.87 -61.71
C HIS A 90 16.53 -2.37 -60.39
N ARG A 91 16.01 -3.52 -59.95
CA ARG A 91 16.68 -4.68 -59.33
C ARG A 91 18.01 -4.47 -58.57
N GLY A 92 18.06 -5.03 -57.36
CA GLY A 92 19.15 -5.97 -57.04
C GLY A 92 19.66 -5.98 -55.60
N HIS A 93 19.54 -7.16 -54.97
CA HIS A 93 20.26 -7.62 -53.77
C HIS A 93 20.03 -6.87 -52.45
N GLY A 94 19.90 -7.65 -51.38
CA GLY A 94 19.71 -7.13 -50.03
C GLY A 94 20.47 -7.97 -49.00
N HIS A 95 20.45 -7.52 -47.76
CA HIS A 95 20.94 -8.30 -46.62
C HIS A 95 19.94 -8.26 -45.47
N ARG A 96 19.22 -9.36 -45.26
CA ARG A 96 18.38 -9.55 -44.05
C ARG A 96 19.27 -9.92 -42.87
N ALA A 97 19.56 -8.96 -41.99
CA ALA A 97 20.18 -9.23 -40.69
C ALA A 97 19.18 -9.97 -39.77
N ARG A 98 19.28 -11.31 -39.71
CA ARG A 98 18.47 -12.13 -38.79
C ARG A 98 19.00 -12.02 -37.34
N ARG A 99 18.48 -11.10 -36.53
CA ARG A 99 18.62 -11.20 -35.06
C ARG A 99 17.65 -12.25 -34.53
N ARG A 100 18.19 -13.38 -34.04
CA ARG A 100 17.44 -14.42 -33.31
C ARG A 100 17.24 -13.98 -31.85
N GLY A 101 16.13 -13.30 -31.56
CA GLY A 101 15.62 -13.19 -30.18
C GLY A 101 14.92 -14.50 -29.81
N ARG A 102 15.30 -15.12 -28.68
CA ARG A 102 14.60 -16.30 -28.14
C ARG A 102 13.37 -15.82 -27.36
N ALA A 103 12.17 -16.21 -27.77
CA ALA A 103 10.98 -16.00 -26.98
C ALA A 103 10.92 -17.02 -25.83
N TRP A 104 10.82 -16.56 -24.59
CA TRP A 104 10.50 -17.37 -23.42
C TRP A 104 9.39 -16.68 -22.62
N CYS A 105 8.16 -17.12 -22.86
CA CYS A 105 6.97 -16.89 -22.03
C CYS A 105 6.13 -18.17 -22.19
N ALA A 106 6.35 -19.15 -21.31
CA ALA A 106 5.74 -20.48 -21.42
C ALA A 106 5.48 -21.10 -20.03
N ALA A 107 4.32 -20.78 -19.46
CA ALA A 107 3.78 -21.49 -18.29
C ALA A 107 2.24 -21.34 -18.20
N ALA A 108 1.49 -21.84 -19.19
CA ALA A 108 0.03 -22.06 -19.07
C ALA A 108 -0.51 -22.98 -20.17
N ARG A 109 -0.50 -24.30 -19.94
CA ARG A 109 -1.46 -25.29 -20.50
C ARG A 109 -1.12 -26.71 -20.03
N GLY A 110 -1.83 -27.19 -19.02
CA GLY A 110 -1.82 -28.60 -18.62
C GLY A 110 -2.94 -29.37 -19.31
N LEU A 111 -2.61 -30.29 -20.22
CA LEU A 111 -3.53 -31.33 -20.69
C LEU A 111 -2.79 -32.68 -20.76
N ARG A 112 -3.51 -33.73 -20.36
CA ARG A 112 -2.97 -35.09 -20.13
C ARG A 112 -2.77 -35.83 -21.46
N HIS A 113 -1.73 -36.66 -21.58
CA HIS A 113 -1.86 -38.04 -22.08
C HIS A 113 -0.59 -38.89 -21.80
N ARG A 114 -0.70 -40.21 -21.94
CA ARG A 114 0.25 -41.24 -21.45
C ARG A 114 1.25 -41.72 -22.51
N GLY A 115 2.43 -42.16 -22.05
CA GLY A 115 3.11 -43.36 -22.57
C GLY A 115 4.36 -43.16 -23.45
N GLY A 116 5.43 -43.91 -23.15
CA GLY A 116 6.61 -44.07 -24.04
C GLY A 116 7.96 -44.11 -23.31
N THR A 117 8.47 -45.32 -23.02
CA THR A 117 9.84 -45.59 -22.55
C THR A 117 10.85 -45.72 -23.72
N PRO A 118 12.18 -45.69 -23.48
CA PRO A 118 13.10 -44.97 -24.37
C PRO A 118 13.90 -45.82 -25.37
N GLY A 119 14.35 -45.17 -26.45
CA GLY A 119 15.39 -45.68 -27.37
C GLY A 119 16.77 -45.10 -27.06
N ALA A 120 17.80 -45.95 -27.03
CA ALA A 120 19.16 -45.56 -26.67
C ALA A 120 19.97 -45.05 -27.88
N GLY A 121 20.85 -44.08 -27.62
CA GLY A 121 21.89 -43.63 -28.57
C GLY A 121 23.10 -43.12 -27.79
N ARG A 122 24.21 -43.86 -27.82
CA ARG A 122 25.48 -43.46 -27.19
C ARG A 122 26.25 -42.58 -28.18
N ASP A 123 26.86 -41.51 -27.69
CA ASP A 123 28.14 -41.07 -28.25
C ASP A 123 29.05 -40.44 -27.19
N HIS A 124 30.36 -40.45 -27.43
CA HIS A 124 31.37 -40.28 -26.38
C HIS A 124 32.30 -39.07 -26.52
N ARG A 125 32.31 -38.27 -25.44
CA ARG A 125 33.45 -37.47 -24.93
C ARG A 125 33.97 -36.29 -25.77
N ALA A 126 33.72 -35.09 -25.24
CA ALA A 126 34.80 -34.14 -24.94
C ALA A 126 34.59 -33.56 -23.54
N ARG A 127 35.54 -33.76 -22.62
CA ARG A 127 35.46 -33.25 -21.23
C ARG A 127 36.10 -31.87 -21.15
N VAL A 128 35.29 -30.81 -20.98
CA VAL A 128 35.77 -29.53 -20.45
C VAL A 128 35.39 -29.46 -18.97
N ARG A 129 36.41 -29.43 -18.09
CA ARG A 129 36.21 -29.25 -16.65
C ARG A 129 35.94 -27.78 -16.31
N GLY A 130 34.74 -27.30 -16.65
CA GLY A 130 34.20 -26.10 -16.00
C GLY A 130 33.77 -26.47 -14.58
N ARG A 131 34.33 -25.80 -13.55
CA ARG A 131 33.70 -25.79 -12.22
C ARG A 131 32.44 -24.93 -12.33
N GLY A 132 31.35 -25.53 -12.79
CA GLY A 132 30.03 -24.95 -12.63
C GLY A 132 29.77 -24.87 -11.13
N ALA A 133 29.82 -23.66 -10.57
CA ALA A 133 29.03 -23.39 -9.39
C ALA A 133 27.58 -23.67 -9.81
N SER A 134 26.93 -24.64 -9.16
CA SER A 134 25.47 -24.71 -9.21
C SER A 134 24.94 -23.32 -8.86
N PRO A 135 23.88 -22.82 -9.50
CA PRO A 135 23.20 -21.66 -8.96
C PRO A 135 22.86 -22.01 -7.51
N VAL A 136 23.33 -21.19 -6.57
CA VAL A 136 22.87 -21.26 -5.20
C VAL A 136 21.43 -20.78 -5.26
N SER A 137 20.51 -21.74 -5.42
CA SER A 137 19.11 -21.54 -5.10
C SER A 137 19.09 -21.21 -3.62
N VAL A 138 19.02 -19.92 -3.30
CA VAL A 138 18.63 -19.46 -1.99
C VAL A 138 17.19 -19.94 -1.81
N GLU A 139 17.04 -21.12 -1.20
CA GLU A 139 15.76 -21.56 -0.67
C GLU A 139 15.21 -20.41 0.19
N PRO A 140 13.96 -19.95 -0.05
CA PRO A 140 13.38 -18.91 0.77
C PRO A 140 13.20 -19.48 2.18
N GLU A 141 14.08 -19.07 3.09
CA GLU A 141 14.05 -19.46 4.50
C GLU A 141 12.66 -19.17 5.08
N ALA A 142 12.06 -20.18 5.70
CA ALA A 142 10.66 -20.49 5.42
C ALA A 142 9.65 -19.45 5.94
N VAL A 143 8.73 -19.06 5.06
CA VAL A 143 7.42 -18.53 5.45
C VAL A 143 6.71 -19.64 6.25
N PRO A 144 6.23 -19.38 7.49
CA PRO A 144 5.63 -20.42 8.32
C PRO A 144 4.38 -21.01 7.66
N ARG A 145 4.22 -22.33 7.76
CA ARG A 145 3.18 -23.11 7.05
C ARG A 145 2.01 -23.54 7.93
N ALA A 146 2.19 -23.50 9.25
CA ALA A 146 1.15 -23.72 10.25
C ALA A 146 0.93 -22.42 11.06
N ALA A 147 0.12 -22.47 12.11
CA ALA A 147 -0.01 -21.32 13.02
C ALA A 147 1.32 -21.07 13.75
N VAL A 148 1.57 -19.84 14.17
CA VAL A 148 2.83 -19.46 14.84
C VAL A 148 2.56 -19.13 16.32
N ALA A 149 3.10 -19.95 17.21
CA ALA A 149 3.11 -19.69 18.65
C ALA A 149 4.29 -18.78 19.01
N LEU A 150 4.03 -17.70 19.75
CA LEU A 150 5.00 -16.69 20.14
C LEU A 150 5.33 -16.78 21.64
N SER A 151 6.63 -16.65 21.94
CA SER A 151 7.15 -16.55 23.31
C SER A 151 7.69 -15.15 23.60
N PRO A 152 7.51 -14.60 24.82
CA PRO A 152 8.04 -13.29 25.18
C PRO A 152 9.55 -13.24 24.99
N ALA A 153 10.01 -12.28 24.18
CA ALA A 153 11.40 -12.21 23.71
C ALA A 153 12.35 -11.51 24.70
N GLY A 154 11.81 -10.83 25.70
CA GLY A 154 12.55 -9.76 26.37
C GLY A 154 12.83 -8.60 25.40
N ALA A 155 13.79 -7.74 25.73
CA ALA A 155 14.10 -6.57 24.91
C ALA A 155 14.78 -6.97 23.58
N VAL A 156 14.01 -7.01 22.48
CA VAL A 156 14.52 -7.33 21.14
C VAL A 156 15.58 -6.32 20.68
N ALA A 157 16.59 -6.76 19.96
CA ALA A 157 17.69 -5.89 19.53
C ALA A 157 18.31 -6.35 18.22
N GLY A 158 18.48 -5.42 17.27
CA GLY A 158 19.21 -5.72 16.04
C GLY A 158 19.04 -4.67 14.95
N ALA A 159 19.56 -5.01 13.77
CA ALA A 159 19.46 -4.19 12.58
C ALA A 159 19.09 -5.05 11.36
N VAL A 160 18.07 -4.63 10.62
CA VAL A 160 17.52 -5.34 9.46
C VAL A 160 17.29 -4.37 8.29
N ARG A 161 17.28 -4.90 7.05
CA ARG A 161 16.87 -4.13 5.88
C ARG A 161 15.36 -4.31 5.71
N ALA A 162 14.59 -3.23 5.74
CA ALA A 162 13.16 -3.29 5.43
C ALA A 162 12.95 -3.70 3.96
N PRO A 163 11.85 -4.38 3.63
CA PRO A 163 11.52 -4.76 2.25
C PRO A 163 11.33 -3.51 1.40
N ALA A 164 11.32 -3.65 0.08
CA ALA A 164 11.00 -2.52 -0.80
C ALA A 164 9.51 -2.18 -0.77
N SER A 165 9.16 -0.92 -0.99
CA SER A 165 7.78 -0.44 -0.88
C SER A 165 6.85 -1.09 -1.89
N LYS A 166 5.80 -1.77 -1.41
CA LYS A 166 4.69 -2.25 -2.26
C LYS A 166 4.04 -1.09 -3.00
N SER A 167 3.73 -0.03 -2.25
CA SER A 167 3.01 1.13 -2.75
C SER A 167 3.79 1.86 -3.85
N VAL A 168 5.13 1.93 -3.73
CA VAL A 168 5.98 2.49 -4.78
C VAL A 168 6.14 1.50 -5.93
N THR A 169 6.42 0.21 -5.67
CA THR A 169 6.55 -0.84 -6.71
C THR A 169 5.34 -0.89 -7.64
N ASN A 170 4.12 -0.95 -7.07
CA ASN A 170 2.88 -1.04 -7.85
C ASN A 170 2.45 0.29 -8.50
N ARG A 171 3.09 1.42 -8.20
CA ARG A 171 2.97 2.68 -8.98
C ARG A 171 3.99 2.71 -10.12
N LEU A 172 5.23 2.33 -9.84
CA LEU A 172 6.32 2.34 -10.82
C LEU A 172 6.15 1.29 -11.91
N LEU A 173 5.58 0.11 -11.62
CA LEU A 173 5.30 -0.92 -12.64
C LEU A 173 4.38 -0.39 -13.78
N PRO A 174 3.15 0.13 -13.51
CA PRO A 174 2.31 0.75 -14.54
C PRO A 174 2.96 1.93 -15.25
N ILE A 175 3.64 2.82 -14.51
CA ILE A 175 4.34 3.97 -15.11
C ILE A 175 5.43 3.50 -16.08
N ALA A 176 6.25 2.53 -15.69
CA ALA A 176 7.31 1.95 -16.50
C ALA A 176 6.77 1.15 -17.70
N ALA A 177 5.67 0.41 -17.51
CA ALA A 177 4.99 -0.33 -18.56
C ALA A 177 4.36 0.59 -19.62
N LEU A 178 3.86 1.76 -19.23
CA LEU A 178 3.34 2.77 -20.14
C LEU A 178 4.45 3.62 -20.79
N ALA A 179 5.61 3.78 -20.14
CA ALA A 179 6.66 4.71 -20.58
C ALA A 179 7.27 4.40 -21.96
N ARG A 180 7.83 5.44 -22.59
CA ARG A 180 8.68 5.28 -23.77
C ARG A 180 10.11 4.92 -23.39
N GLY A 181 10.54 3.72 -23.77
CA GLY A 181 11.91 3.20 -23.62
C GLY A 181 12.00 2.01 -22.67
N THR A 182 13.22 1.65 -22.28
CA THR A 182 13.48 0.62 -21.26
C THR A 182 13.91 1.28 -19.96
N SER A 183 13.18 0.95 -18.91
CA SER A 183 13.38 1.43 -17.55
C SER A 183 14.06 0.37 -16.70
N THR A 184 14.72 0.77 -15.61
CA THR A 184 15.30 -0.17 -14.64
C THR A 184 14.78 0.14 -13.25
N LEU A 185 14.03 -0.80 -12.68
CA LEU A 185 13.65 -0.76 -11.28
C LEU A 185 14.70 -1.59 -10.51
N LEU A 186 15.52 -0.95 -9.68
CA LEU A 186 16.40 -1.64 -8.72
C LEU A 186 15.59 -1.94 -7.45
N ALA A 187 15.82 -3.10 -6.85
CA ALA A 187 15.17 -3.59 -5.64
C ALA A 187 13.62 -3.47 -5.63
N PRO A 188 12.85 -3.73 -6.71
CA PRO A 188 11.40 -3.79 -6.61
C PRO A 188 10.97 -4.90 -5.66
N LEU A 189 9.83 -4.72 -4.99
CA LEU A 189 9.29 -5.73 -4.10
C LEU A 189 8.88 -6.99 -4.89
N GLU A 190 9.28 -8.17 -4.44
CA GLU A 190 8.81 -9.47 -4.98
C GLU A 190 7.80 -10.12 -4.03
N SER A 191 6.56 -9.61 -4.07
CA SER A 191 5.41 -10.07 -3.29
C SER A 191 4.28 -10.53 -4.21
N ASP A 192 3.22 -11.10 -3.66
CA ASP A 192 2.08 -11.57 -4.45
C ASP A 192 1.36 -10.42 -5.19
N ASP A 193 1.21 -9.27 -4.50
CA ASP A 193 0.63 -8.04 -5.08
C ASP A 193 1.44 -7.50 -6.28
N SER A 194 2.77 -7.59 -6.22
CA SER A 194 3.66 -7.09 -7.29
C SER A 194 3.84 -8.09 -8.42
N ARG A 195 3.78 -9.40 -8.14
CA ARG A 195 3.74 -10.47 -9.15
C ARG A 195 2.48 -10.34 -10.02
N ALA A 196 1.30 -10.20 -9.41
CA ALA A 196 0.04 -9.98 -10.13
C ALA A 196 0.11 -8.75 -11.05
N MET A 197 0.63 -7.62 -10.54
CA MET A 197 0.83 -6.41 -11.34
C MET A 197 1.78 -6.64 -12.53
N ARG A 198 2.96 -7.24 -12.27
CA ARG A 198 3.99 -7.52 -13.27
C ARG A 198 3.46 -8.40 -14.40
N ASP A 199 2.78 -9.47 -14.04
CA ASP A 199 2.31 -10.47 -15.00
C ASP A 199 1.15 -9.89 -15.84
N ALA A 200 0.28 -9.06 -15.24
CA ALA A 200 -0.75 -8.32 -15.97
C ALA A 200 -0.19 -7.28 -16.96
N VAL A 201 0.82 -6.47 -16.59
CA VAL A 201 1.40 -5.50 -17.55
C VAL A 201 2.18 -6.19 -18.68
N CYS A 202 2.72 -7.38 -18.44
CA CYS A 202 3.28 -8.23 -19.51
C CYS A 202 2.20 -8.71 -20.49
N LEU A 203 1.04 -9.14 -20.00
CA LEU A 203 -0.10 -9.52 -20.86
C LEU A 203 -0.62 -8.34 -21.70
N LEU A 204 -0.65 -7.14 -21.11
CA LEU A 204 -0.98 -5.88 -21.80
C LEU A 204 0.09 -5.41 -22.81
N GLY A 205 1.23 -6.11 -22.92
CA GLY A 205 2.22 -5.94 -24.00
C GLY A 205 3.54 -5.28 -23.60
N ALA A 206 3.73 -4.89 -22.33
CA ALA A 206 5.05 -4.51 -21.84
C ALA A 206 5.99 -5.73 -21.75
N GLN A 207 7.29 -5.52 -21.62
CA GLN A 207 8.25 -6.60 -21.36
C GLN A 207 8.97 -6.34 -20.05
N VAL A 208 8.83 -7.25 -19.08
CA VAL A 208 9.58 -7.21 -17.82
C VAL A 208 10.58 -8.35 -17.80
N LEU A 209 11.87 -8.02 -17.87
CA LEU A 209 12.96 -8.97 -17.69
C LEU A 209 13.51 -8.83 -16.26
N ALA A 210 13.44 -9.91 -15.48
CA ALA A 210 14.14 -9.99 -14.20
C ALA A 210 15.62 -10.35 -14.44
N ASP A 211 16.51 -9.53 -13.90
CA ASP A 211 17.97 -9.67 -13.99
C ASP A 211 18.59 -9.28 -12.63
N PRO A 212 18.43 -10.12 -11.58
CA PRO A 212 18.82 -9.78 -10.22
C PRO A 212 20.32 -9.47 -10.12
N GLU A 213 20.68 -8.65 -9.14
CA GLU A 213 22.08 -8.42 -8.78
C GLU A 213 22.75 -9.72 -8.28
N PRO A 214 24.09 -9.85 -8.36
CA PRO A 214 24.79 -11.04 -7.89
C PRO A 214 24.70 -11.29 -6.37
N ASP A 215 24.19 -10.33 -5.58
CA ASP A 215 23.83 -10.51 -4.16
C ASP A 215 22.39 -11.02 -3.94
N GLY A 216 21.64 -11.23 -5.02
CA GLY A 216 20.23 -11.65 -4.99
C GLY A 216 19.22 -10.50 -4.98
N THR A 217 19.64 -9.24 -4.93
CA THR A 217 18.73 -8.09 -4.96
C THR A 217 17.93 -8.08 -6.27
N PRO A 218 16.58 -8.03 -6.21
CA PRO A 218 15.77 -7.99 -7.43
C PRO A 218 16.12 -6.77 -8.30
N ARG A 219 16.09 -6.96 -9.61
CA ARG A 219 16.14 -5.87 -10.60
C ARG A 219 15.27 -6.25 -11.79
N TRP A 220 14.44 -5.32 -12.22
CA TRP A 220 13.54 -5.50 -13.36
C TRP A 220 13.83 -4.46 -14.45
N HIS A 221 14.14 -4.95 -15.66
CA HIS A 221 14.19 -4.14 -16.86
C HIS A 221 12.81 -4.13 -17.53
N VAL A 222 12.12 -2.99 -17.46
CA VAL A 222 10.77 -2.81 -17.97
C VAL A 222 10.82 -2.03 -19.29
N THR A 223 10.63 -2.72 -20.41
CA THR A 223 10.46 -2.07 -21.72
C THR A 223 8.98 -1.74 -21.92
N GLY A 224 8.68 -0.45 -21.88
CA GLY A 224 7.30 0.05 -21.92
C GLY A 224 6.72 0.18 -23.33
N THR A 225 5.40 0.25 -23.39
CA THR A 225 4.58 0.27 -24.61
C THR A 225 4.43 1.65 -25.24
N SER A 226 4.91 2.71 -24.58
CA SER A 226 4.59 4.11 -24.94
C SER A 226 3.08 4.41 -24.98
N GLY A 227 2.28 3.69 -24.17
CA GLY A 227 0.82 3.79 -24.12
C GLY A 227 0.06 2.83 -25.05
N ALA A 228 0.75 2.11 -25.95
CA ALA A 228 0.13 1.15 -26.86
C ALA A 228 -0.12 -0.21 -26.19
N LEU A 229 -1.09 -0.25 -25.26
CA LEU A 229 -1.52 -1.49 -24.59
C LEU A 229 -2.36 -2.37 -25.52
N ARG A 230 -2.34 -3.68 -25.24
CA ARG A 230 -3.05 -4.69 -26.04
C ARG A 230 -4.27 -5.25 -25.34
N GLY A 231 -5.34 -5.50 -26.10
CA GLY A 231 -6.47 -6.31 -25.63
C GLY A 231 -6.05 -7.74 -25.28
N VAL A 232 -6.76 -8.37 -24.34
CA VAL A 232 -6.49 -9.73 -23.86
C VAL A 232 -7.74 -10.61 -23.89
N ALA A 233 -7.59 -11.86 -24.33
CA ALA A 233 -8.72 -12.78 -24.55
C ALA A 233 -9.22 -13.49 -23.25
N GLY A 234 -8.73 -13.07 -22.09
CA GLY A 234 -9.07 -13.61 -20.78
C GLY A 234 -8.74 -12.58 -19.69
N PRO A 235 -9.15 -12.81 -18.43
CA PRO A 235 -8.97 -11.84 -17.37
C PRO A 235 -7.50 -11.63 -17.01
N LEU A 236 -7.15 -10.38 -16.70
CA LEU A 236 -5.97 -10.03 -15.93
C LEU A 236 -6.28 -10.33 -14.46
N ASP A 237 -5.56 -11.29 -13.89
CA ASP A 237 -5.73 -11.71 -12.50
C ASP A 237 -4.97 -10.77 -11.55
N ALA A 238 -5.69 -10.09 -10.68
CA ALA A 238 -5.15 -9.23 -9.63
C ALA A 238 -4.92 -9.98 -8.29
N GLY A 239 -5.26 -11.27 -8.20
CA GLY A 239 -5.19 -12.07 -6.98
C GLY A 239 -6.03 -11.46 -5.85
N LEU A 240 -5.35 -11.01 -4.79
CA LEU A 240 -5.93 -10.26 -3.67
C LEU A 240 -5.51 -8.77 -3.63
N SER A 241 -4.84 -8.29 -4.68
CA SER A 241 -4.33 -6.92 -4.74
C SER A 241 -5.39 -5.93 -5.20
N GLY A 242 -5.97 -5.20 -4.24
CA GLY A 242 -6.82 -4.04 -4.53
C GLY A 242 -6.10 -2.97 -5.36
N THR A 243 -4.78 -2.82 -5.16
CA THR A 243 -3.92 -1.93 -5.92
C THR A 243 -3.87 -2.35 -7.40
N SER A 244 -3.59 -3.62 -7.67
CA SER A 244 -3.52 -4.13 -9.05
C SER A 244 -4.87 -4.08 -9.73
N MET A 245 -5.95 -4.51 -9.07
CA MET A 245 -7.32 -4.41 -9.58
C MET A 245 -7.64 -3.01 -10.09
N ARG A 246 -7.48 -2.00 -9.23
CA ARG A 246 -7.89 -0.62 -9.53
C ARG A 246 -6.98 0.04 -10.57
N PHE A 247 -5.66 -0.17 -10.49
CA PHE A 247 -4.75 0.46 -11.45
C PHE A 247 -4.87 -0.20 -12.84
N LEU A 248 -5.00 -1.53 -12.91
CA LEU A 248 -5.23 -2.24 -14.17
C LEU A 248 -6.60 -1.87 -14.77
N ALA A 249 -7.65 -1.72 -13.96
CA ALA A 249 -8.96 -1.25 -14.42
C ALA A 249 -8.91 0.15 -15.06
N ALA A 250 -8.06 1.06 -14.57
CA ALA A 250 -7.84 2.38 -15.18
C ALA A 250 -6.93 2.35 -16.41
N LEU A 251 -6.03 1.36 -16.53
CA LEU A 251 -5.22 1.13 -17.72
C LEU A 251 -5.99 0.40 -18.83
N ALA A 252 -6.97 -0.44 -18.49
CA ALA A 252 -7.75 -1.25 -19.43
C ALA A 252 -8.40 -0.45 -20.59
N PRO A 253 -8.95 0.77 -20.39
CA PRO A 253 -9.40 1.62 -21.49
C PRO A 253 -8.33 1.96 -22.53
N LEU A 254 -7.05 2.02 -22.15
CA LEU A 254 -5.94 2.39 -23.06
C LEU A 254 -5.57 1.26 -24.04
N ALA A 255 -6.17 0.08 -23.91
CA ALA A 255 -5.92 -1.06 -24.80
C ALA A 255 -6.57 -0.89 -26.19
N ASP A 256 -5.95 -1.52 -27.19
CA ASP A 256 -6.46 -1.63 -28.57
C ASP A 256 -7.63 -2.63 -28.76
N GLY A 257 -8.11 -3.23 -27.67
CA GLY A 257 -9.21 -4.19 -27.64
C GLY A 257 -9.69 -4.45 -26.21
N PRO A 258 -10.60 -5.42 -26.02
CA PRO A 258 -11.21 -5.68 -24.73
C PRO A 258 -10.20 -6.20 -23.70
N VAL A 259 -10.43 -5.82 -22.44
CA VAL A 259 -9.64 -6.24 -21.26
C VAL A 259 -10.60 -6.41 -20.10
N THR A 260 -10.59 -7.58 -19.47
CA THR A 260 -11.25 -7.81 -18.16
C THR A 260 -10.17 -7.89 -17.09
N VAL A 261 -10.43 -7.27 -15.93
CA VAL A 261 -9.62 -7.38 -14.70
C VAL A 261 -10.48 -8.05 -13.65
N ASP A 262 -9.97 -9.12 -13.05
CA ASP A 262 -10.66 -9.95 -12.08
C ASP A 262 -9.69 -10.36 -10.95
N GLY A 263 -10.16 -11.13 -9.97
CA GLY A 263 -9.31 -11.78 -8.98
C GLY A 263 -10.11 -12.70 -8.06
N GLU A 264 -9.53 -12.97 -6.90
CA GLU A 264 -10.05 -13.95 -5.94
C GLU A 264 -11.35 -13.48 -5.27
N PRO A 265 -12.20 -14.40 -4.78
CA PRO A 265 -13.50 -14.07 -4.18
C PRO A 265 -13.50 -12.99 -3.07
N PRO A 266 -12.46 -12.87 -2.21
CA PRO A 266 -12.38 -11.76 -1.26
C PRO A 266 -12.16 -10.40 -1.94
N LEU A 267 -11.37 -10.34 -3.02
CA LEU A 267 -11.12 -9.11 -3.78
C LEU A 267 -12.40 -8.63 -4.51
N ARG A 268 -13.25 -9.56 -4.98
CA ARG A 268 -14.57 -9.24 -5.56
C ARG A 268 -15.56 -8.61 -4.57
N ARG A 269 -15.26 -8.55 -3.26
CA ARG A 269 -16.07 -7.82 -2.27
C ARG A 269 -15.54 -6.41 -1.97
N ARG A 270 -14.48 -5.96 -2.64
CA ARG A 270 -13.86 -4.65 -2.42
C ARG A 270 -14.35 -3.64 -3.47
N PRO A 271 -14.75 -2.42 -3.08
CA PRO A 271 -15.41 -1.49 -4.00
C PRO A 271 -14.50 -1.04 -5.15
N VAL A 272 -15.09 -0.90 -6.34
CA VAL A 272 -14.48 -0.35 -7.56
C VAL A 272 -15.42 0.60 -8.32
N GLY A 273 -16.73 0.62 -8.03
CA GLY A 273 -17.74 1.47 -8.66
C GLY A 273 -17.39 2.98 -8.75
N PRO A 274 -16.81 3.61 -7.72
CA PRO A 274 -16.38 5.01 -7.81
C PRO A 274 -15.30 5.24 -8.89
N LEU A 275 -14.44 4.25 -9.15
CA LEU A 275 -13.42 4.31 -10.20
C LEU A 275 -14.05 4.10 -11.59
N THR A 276 -14.90 3.11 -11.79
CA THR A 276 -15.53 2.86 -13.09
C THR A 276 -16.46 4.01 -13.49
N ALA A 277 -17.21 4.58 -12.55
CA ALA A 277 -17.98 5.80 -12.76
C ALA A 277 -17.09 6.99 -13.16
N ALA A 278 -15.92 7.15 -12.54
CA ALA A 278 -14.95 8.19 -12.90
C ALA A 278 -14.34 7.97 -14.30
N LEU A 279 -14.00 6.73 -14.65
CA LEU A 279 -13.49 6.37 -15.99
C LEU A 279 -14.57 6.58 -17.08
N ALA A 280 -15.83 6.24 -16.81
CA ALA A 280 -16.95 6.48 -17.70
C ALA A 280 -17.20 7.98 -17.94
N GLN A 281 -17.07 8.83 -16.90
CA GLN A 281 -17.12 10.30 -17.05
C GLN A 281 -16.00 10.82 -17.96
N LEU A 282 -14.82 10.20 -17.94
CA LEU A 282 -13.70 10.50 -18.84
C LEU A 282 -13.82 9.82 -20.23
N GLY A 283 -14.99 9.29 -20.56
CA GLY A 283 -15.32 8.72 -21.88
C GLY A 283 -14.88 7.28 -22.11
N ALA A 284 -14.49 6.54 -21.06
CA ALA A 284 -14.15 5.13 -21.17
C ALA A 284 -15.39 4.24 -21.32
N SER A 285 -15.32 3.22 -22.18
CA SER A 285 -16.28 2.11 -22.18
C SER A 285 -15.83 1.06 -21.16
N VAL A 286 -16.37 1.15 -19.94
CA VAL A 286 -16.08 0.26 -18.80
C VAL A 286 -17.36 -0.17 -18.09
N HIS A 287 -17.35 -1.39 -17.57
CA HIS A 287 -18.43 -2.00 -16.79
C HIS A 287 -17.87 -2.81 -15.64
N ASP A 288 -18.56 -2.80 -14.51
CA ASP A 288 -18.30 -3.58 -13.29
C ASP A 288 -19.54 -4.42 -12.93
N ASP A 289 -19.43 -5.22 -11.87
CA ASP A 289 -20.52 -6.02 -11.30
C ASP A 289 -21.08 -5.33 -10.04
N ASP A 290 -22.11 -4.50 -10.21
CA ASP A 290 -22.81 -3.73 -9.16
C ASP A 290 -21.89 -2.94 -8.21
N GLY A 291 -20.85 -2.29 -8.76
CA GLY A 291 -19.84 -1.55 -8.02
C GLY A 291 -18.62 -2.36 -7.59
N TYR A 292 -18.51 -3.63 -8.00
CA TYR A 292 -17.46 -4.57 -7.61
C TYR A 292 -16.78 -5.27 -8.82
N PRO A 293 -15.58 -5.86 -8.64
CA PRO A 293 -14.95 -6.68 -9.68
C PRO A 293 -15.77 -7.94 -10.04
N PRO A 294 -15.70 -8.42 -11.30
CA PRO A 294 -14.74 -8.06 -12.35
C PRO A 294 -15.05 -6.74 -13.05
N VAL A 295 -14.01 -6.04 -13.51
CA VAL A 295 -14.14 -4.84 -14.35
C VAL A 295 -13.76 -5.17 -15.79
N THR A 296 -14.65 -4.92 -16.75
CA THR A 296 -14.40 -5.12 -18.18
C THR A 296 -14.41 -3.80 -18.93
N SER A 297 -13.35 -3.55 -19.71
CA SER A 297 -13.27 -2.46 -20.68
C SER A 297 -13.36 -3.00 -22.10
N ALA A 298 -13.99 -2.24 -23.00
CA ALA A 298 -13.94 -2.50 -24.44
C ALA A 298 -12.68 -1.92 -25.13
N GLY A 299 -11.83 -1.20 -24.39
CA GLY A 299 -10.71 -0.42 -24.94
C GLY A 299 -11.17 0.92 -25.53
N GLY A 300 -10.35 1.49 -26.43
CA GLY A 300 -10.69 2.71 -27.20
C GLY A 300 -10.14 4.04 -26.66
N GLY A 301 -9.49 4.01 -25.50
CA GLY A 301 -8.81 5.13 -24.85
C GLY A 301 -9.68 5.94 -23.88
N LEU A 302 -9.06 6.94 -23.26
CA LEU A 302 -9.73 7.96 -22.46
C LEU A 302 -9.89 9.24 -23.29
N VAL A 303 -11.06 9.89 -23.21
CA VAL A 303 -11.27 11.20 -23.85
C VAL A 303 -10.53 12.26 -23.06
N GLY A 304 -10.82 12.40 -21.76
CA GLY A 304 -10.26 13.46 -20.90
C GLY A 304 -11.37 14.27 -20.23
N GLY A 305 -11.03 15.47 -19.74
CA GLY A 305 -11.98 16.39 -19.11
C GLY A 305 -11.92 16.42 -17.58
N ASP A 306 -12.95 17.00 -16.97
CA ASP A 306 -13.07 17.15 -15.52
C ASP A 306 -13.82 15.97 -14.89
N VAL A 307 -13.28 15.43 -13.79
CA VAL A 307 -13.90 14.37 -12.97
C VAL A 307 -13.77 14.71 -11.49
N THR A 308 -14.80 14.39 -10.70
CA THR A 308 -14.75 14.48 -9.24
C THR A 308 -14.84 13.07 -8.67
N ILE A 309 -13.89 12.69 -7.83
CA ILE A 309 -13.74 11.34 -7.30
C ILE A 309 -13.90 11.39 -5.78
N ASP A 310 -14.87 10.65 -5.26
CA ASP A 310 -15.00 10.40 -3.84
C ASP A 310 -13.87 9.47 -3.38
N VAL A 311 -13.06 9.93 -2.43
CA VAL A 311 -11.90 9.17 -1.94
C VAL A 311 -12.12 8.51 -0.58
N ARG A 312 -13.28 8.73 0.07
CA ARG A 312 -13.58 8.23 1.42
C ARG A 312 -13.34 6.72 1.57
N ASP A 313 -13.76 5.94 0.58
CA ASP A 313 -13.60 4.48 0.58
C ASP A 313 -12.26 4.02 -0.03
N SER A 314 -11.60 4.85 -0.84
CA SER A 314 -10.23 4.60 -1.30
C SER A 314 -9.56 5.78 -2.03
N SER A 315 -8.36 6.17 -1.58
CA SER A 315 -7.46 7.04 -2.35
C SER A 315 -6.89 6.36 -3.63
N GLN A 316 -7.09 5.03 -3.77
CA GLN A 316 -6.66 4.27 -4.93
C GLN A 316 -7.48 4.62 -6.20
N PHE A 317 -8.72 5.09 -6.06
CA PHE A 317 -9.55 5.49 -7.21
C PHE A 317 -8.95 6.70 -7.94
N ALA A 318 -8.65 7.78 -7.21
CA ALA A 318 -7.99 8.95 -7.76
C ALA A 318 -6.59 8.64 -8.29
N THR A 319 -5.82 7.81 -7.56
CA THR A 319 -4.51 7.34 -8.03
C THR A 319 -4.59 6.59 -9.37
N ALA A 320 -5.56 5.68 -9.53
CA ALA A 320 -5.72 4.89 -10.75
C ALA A 320 -6.03 5.79 -11.97
N VAL A 321 -6.95 6.74 -11.83
CA VAL A 321 -7.27 7.73 -12.88
C VAL A 321 -6.05 8.58 -13.23
N LEU A 322 -5.32 9.09 -12.23
CA LEU A 322 -4.11 9.89 -12.44
C LEU A 322 -3.03 9.11 -13.20
N LEU A 323 -2.83 7.82 -12.89
CA LEU A 323 -1.83 6.98 -13.57
C LEU A 323 -2.09 6.84 -15.08
N ALA A 324 -3.36 6.76 -15.50
CA ALA A 324 -3.76 6.65 -16.90
C ALA A 324 -3.86 8.02 -17.62
N ALA A 325 -4.14 9.10 -16.89
CA ALA A 325 -4.42 10.43 -17.42
C ALA A 325 -3.43 11.01 -18.46
N PRO A 326 -2.09 10.79 -18.39
CA PRO A 326 -1.15 11.31 -19.40
C PRO A 326 -1.37 10.74 -20.82
N TYR A 327 -2.19 9.69 -20.97
CA TYR A 327 -2.54 9.03 -22.23
C TYR A 327 -4.00 9.27 -22.67
N ALA A 328 -4.74 10.13 -21.97
CA ALA A 328 -6.01 10.66 -22.47
C ALA A 328 -5.79 11.54 -23.71
N ARG A 329 -6.83 11.69 -24.54
CA ARG A 329 -6.79 12.55 -25.75
C ARG A 329 -6.73 14.04 -25.39
N GLU A 330 -7.40 14.41 -24.30
CA GLU A 330 -7.51 15.75 -23.74
C GLU A 330 -7.08 15.74 -22.26
N GLY A 331 -6.69 16.91 -21.73
CA GLY A 331 -6.20 17.01 -20.36
C GLY A 331 -7.25 16.56 -19.33
N VAL A 332 -6.79 15.91 -18.26
CA VAL A 332 -7.66 15.40 -17.19
C VAL A 332 -7.54 16.30 -15.96
N THR A 333 -8.67 16.78 -15.43
CA THR A 333 -8.72 17.46 -14.12
C THR A 333 -9.41 16.53 -13.12
N VAL A 334 -8.65 16.01 -12.15
CA VAL A 334 -9.17 15.19 -11.05
C VAL A 334 -9.38 16.09 -9.83
N ARG A 335 -10.63 16.21 -9.37
CA ARG A 335 -10.99 16.80 -8.07
C ARG A 335 -11.30 15.72 -7.06
N LEU A 336 -10.97 15.96 -5.80
CA LEU A 336 -11.30 15.07 -4.69
C LEU A 336 -12.59 15.51 -4.01
N ALA A 337 -13.42 14.54 -3.65
CA ALA A 337 -14.54 14.73 -2.72
C ALA A 337 -14.32 13.87 -1.48
N GLY A 338 -14.59 14.45 -0.31
CA GLY A 338 -14.32 13.83 0.99
C GLY A 338 -12.84 13.81 1.38
N GLU A 339 -12.60 13.43 2.63
CA GLU A 339 -11.26 13.31 3.21
C GLU A 339 -10.86 11.83 3.28
N ALA A 340 -9.59 11.55 2.98
CA ALA A 340 -8.99 10.21 2.96
C ALA A 340 -7.46 10.35 2.97
N ALA A 341 -6.73 9.25 2.77
CA ALA A 341 -5.27 9.24 2.71
C ALA A 341 -4.70 9.88 1.42
N VAL A 342 -4.87 11.21 1.31
CA VAL A 342 -4.43 12.08 0.19
C VAL A 342 -2.92 11.97 -0.04
N ALA A 343 -2.13 11.71 1.00
CA ALA A 343 -0.68 11.52 0.89
C ALA A 343 -0.29 10.37 -0.08
N TYR A 344 -1.08 9.31 -0.17
CA TYR A 344 -0.86 8.26 -1.18
C TYR A 344 -1.17 8.71 -2.63
N ILE A 345 -1.95 9.78 -2.81
CA ILE A 345 -2.19 10.39 -4.11
C ILE A 345 -1.02 11.32 -4.46
N VAL A 346 -0.50 12.07 -3.48
CA VAL A 346 0.73 12.88 -3.62
C VAL A 346 1.92 12.00 -4.05
N LEU A 347 2.12 10.84 -3.41
CA LEU A 347 3.13 9.85 -3.81
C LEU A 347 3.01 9.44 -5.30
N THR A 348 1.78 9.32 -5.80
CA THR A 348 1.52 9.05 -7.23
C THR A 348 1.93 10.23 -8.10
N VAL A 349 1.50 11.45 -7.74
CA VAL A 349 1.78 12.67 -8.51
C VAL A 349 3.28 12.97 -8.58
N GLU A 350 4.02 12.75 -7.49
CA GLU A 350 5.48 12.86 -7.49
C GLU A 350 6.13 11.83 -8.42
N ALA A 351 5.72 10.57 -8.37
CA ALA A 351 6.20 9.53 -9.30
C ALA A 351 5.91 9.89 -10.76
N MET A 352 4.69 10.37 -11.06
CA MET A 352 4.31 10.83 -12.40
C MET A 352 5.20 11.97 -12.92
N ARG A 353 5.41 13.01 -12.10
CA ARG A 353 6.30 14.15 -12.39
C ARG A 353 7.73 13.70 -12.62
N ALA A 354 8.24 12.82 -11.76
CA ALA A 354 9.57 12.24 -11.83
C ALA A 354 9.80 11.35 -13.07
N TRP A 355 8.73 10.95 -13.76
CA TRP A 355 8.74 10.21 -15.04
C TRP A 355 8.33 11.08 -16.25
N GLY A 356 8.20 12.40 -16.06
CA GLY A 356 8.03 13.37 -17.14
C GLY A 356 6.58 13.70 -17.52
N ALA A 357 5.58 13.22 -16.78
CA ALA A 357 4.21 13.70 -16.93
C ALA A 357 4.07 15.11 -16.34
N GLN A 358 3.29 15.98 -17.01
CA GLN A 358 3.05 17.33 -16.51
C GLN A 358 1.77 17.33 -15.66
N VAL A 359 1.94 17.52 -14.35
CA VAL A 359 0.85 17.58 -13.37
C VAL A 359 0.91 18.91 -12.64
N THR A 360 -0.18 19.67 -12.68
CA THR A 360 -0.38 20.93 -11.96
C THR A 360 -1.23 20.68 -10.72
N ASP A 361 -0.81 21.19 -9.57
CA ASP A 361 -1.61 21.14 -8.34
C ASP A 361 -2.75 22.17 -8.42
N LEU A 362 -3.93 21.79 -7.91
CA LEU A 362 -5.10 22.64 -7.73
C LEU A 362 -5.43 22.69 -6.22
N ALA A 363 -6.34 23.59 -5.82
CA ALA A 363 -6.79 23.67 -4.43
C ALA A 363 -7.54 22.41 -3.96
N ASP A 364 -8.17 21.68 -4.90
CA ASP A 364 -9.09 20.57 -4.70
C ASP A 364 -8.65 19.29 -5.44
N GLY A 365 -7.42 19.23 -5.94
CA GLY A 365 -6.89 18.06 -6.67
C GLY A 365 -5.78 18.41 -7.65
N TRP A 366 -5.81 17.82 -8.85
CA TRP A 366 -4.74 17.94 -9.85
C TRP A 366 -5.25 18.04 -11.29
N ARG A 367 -4.48 18.72 -12.14
CA ARG A 367 -4.65 18.69 -13.59
C ARG A 367 -3.46 18.03 -14.26
N VAL A 368 -3.71 17.02 -15.08
CA VAL A 368 -2.72 16.29 -15.88
C VAL A 368 -2.84 16.73 -17.33
N THR A 369 -1.71 17.15 -17.93
CA THR A 369 -1.67 17.51 -19.35
C THR A 369 -1.62 16.24 -20.22
N ALA A 370 -2.50 16.16 -21.21
CA ALA A 370 -2.53 15.05 -22.16
C ALA A 370 -1.29 14.99 -23.06
N GLY A 371 -0.97 13.79 -23.55
CA GLY A 371 0.08 13.56 -24.53
C GLY A 371 1.51 13.70 -24.03
N THR A 372 1.72 14.05 -22.74
CA THR A 372 3.08 14.10 -22.17
C THR A 372 3.67 12.70 -21.98
N GLY A 373 2.80 11.73 -21.66
CA GLY A 373 3.15 10.35 -21.35
C GLY A 373 4.16 10.23 -20.21
N TYR A 374 4.87 9.10 -20.18
CA TYR A 374 6.00 8.83 -19.30
C TYR A 374 7.26 8.51 -20.12
N ARG A 375 8.43 8.80 -19.56
CA ARG A 375 9.75 8.55 -20.15
C ARG A 375 10.52 7.56 -19.30
N ALA A 376 11.08 6.54 -19.93
CA ALA A 376 11.84 5.52 -19.23
C ALA A 376 13.01 6.08 -18.43
N ARG A 377 13.24 5.53 -17.24
CA ARG A 377 14.35 5.90 -16.35
C ARG A 377 14.77 4.75 -15.46
N SER A 378 15.94 4.90 -14.84
CA SER A 378 16.35 4.05 -13.72
C SER A 378 15.90 4.66 -12.39
N VAL A 379 15.53 3.82 -11.43
CA VAL A 379 15.16 4.21 -10.06
C VAL A 379 15.31 3.01 -9.13
N GLU A 380 15.84 3.23 -7.93
CA GLU A 380 15.75 2.25 -6.83
C GLU A 380 14.41 2.42 -6.13
N VAL A 381 13.71 1.31 -5.89
CA VAL A 381 12.51 1.32 -5.07
C VAL A 381 12.94 1.43 -3.62
N GLU A 382 12.56 2.53 -2.97
CA GLU A 382 12.83 2.76 -1.55
C GLU A 382 12.19 1.70 -0.64
N TYR A 383 12.67 1.61 0.59
CA TYR A 383 12.10 0.77 1.65
C TYR A 383 10.59 0.95 1.81
N ASP A 384 9.87 -0.06 2.29
CA ASP A 384 8.47 0.06 2.66
C ASP A 384 8.36 0.69 4.06
N ALA A 385 7.98 1.98 4.11
CA ALA A 385 7.80 2.68 5.37
C ALA A 385 6.68 2.04 6.21
N SER A 386 5.68 1.46 5.54
CA SER A 386 4.54 0.80 6.16
C SER A 386 4.96 -0.50 6.86
N ALA A 387 5.84 -1.28 6.21
CA ALA A 387 6.41 -2.50 6.79
C ALA A 387 7.44 -2.20 7.90
N ALA A 388 8.22 -1.11 7.75
CA ALA A 388 9.19 -0.69 8.75
C ALA A 388 8.54 -0.36 10.11
N VAL A 389 7.32 0.19 10.12
CA VAL A 389 6.57 0.44 11.37
C VAL A 389 6.28 -0.86 12.14
N HIS A 390 6.00 -1.98 11.46
CA HIS A 390 5.85 -3.28 12.12
C HIS A 390 7.17 -3.80 12.73
N LEU A 391 8.33 -3.51 12.13
CA LEU A 391 9.63 -3.84 12.72
C LEU A 391 9.92 -2.98 13.95
N PHE A 392 9.61 -1.68 13.88
CA PHE A 392 9.76 -0.76 15.00
C PHE A 392 8.79 -1.05 16.16
N SER A 393 7.60 -1.61 15.89
CA SER A 393 6.66 -2.00 16.93
C SER A 393 7.17 -3.16 17.78
N LEU A 394 8.02 -4.05 17.25
CA LEU A 394 8.72 -5.06 18.05
C LEU A 394 9.58 -4.40 19.15
N ALA A 395 10.35 -3.35 18.80
CA ALA A 395 11.13 -2.60 19.79
C ALA A 395 10.23 -1.85 20.79
N ALA A 396 9.16 -1.22 20.29
CA ALA A 396 8.21 -0.46 21.10
C ALA A 396 7.52 -1.35 22.15
N ALA A 397 7.08 -2.54 21.75
CA ALA A 397 6.37 -3.50 22.61
C ALA A 397 7.24 -4.10 23.71
N THR A 398 8.55 -4.26 23.47
CA THR A 398 9.45 -4.99 24.40
C THR A 398 10.48 -4.12 25.12
N GLY A 399 10.47 -2.79 24.93
CA GLY A 399 11.54 -1.91 25.41
C GLY A 399 12.90 -2.12 24.69
N GLY A 400 12.86 -2.76 23.51
CA GLY A 400 14.02 -3.13 22.71
C GLY A 400 14.61 -2.00 21.88
N THR A 401 15.53 -2.29 20.95
CA THR A 401 16.03 -1.34 19.94
C THR A 401 16.19 -1.99 18.57
N VAL A 402 15.33 -1.61 17.63
CA VAL A 402 15.36 -2.10 16.25
C VAL A 402 15.84 -0.99 15.33
N THR A 403 16.76 -1.32 14.42
CA THR A 403 17.28 -0.41 13.40
C THR A 403 16.91 -0.89 12.00
N VAL A 404 16.24 -0.05 11.22
CA VAL A 404 16.08 -0.28 9.77
C VAL A 404 17.21 0.43 9.05
N THR A 405 17.91 -0.29 8.16
CA THR A 405 19.21 0.14 7.61
C THR A 405 19.17 0.80 6.22
N ASN A 406 17.99 0.92 5.61
CA ASN A 406 17.80 1.41 4.24
C ASN A 406 16.74 2.52 4.14
N VAL A 407 16.62 3.33 5.20
CA VAL A 407 15.67 4.44 5.29
C VAL A 407 16.29 5.70 4.68
N PRO A 408 15.90 6.14 3.47
CA PRO A 408 16.47 7.33 2.85
C PRO A 408 16.26 8.58 3.73
N SER A 409 17.12 9.58 3.54
CA SER A 409 17.06 10.84 4.30
C SER A 409 15.81 11.68 4.00
N ARG A 410 15.12 11.37 2.89
CA ARG A 410 13.82 11.92 2.49
C ARG A 410 13.02 10.82 1.83
N THR A 411 11.72 10.76 2.13
CA THR A 411 10.73 9.90 1.50
C THR A 411 9.39 10.64 1.50
N SER A 412 8.52 10.34 0.54
CA SER A 412 7.13 10.82 0.49
C SER A 412 6.12 9.72 0.79
N GLN A 413 6.56 8.54 1.22
CA GLN A 413 5.66 7.56 1.82
C GLN A 413 5.07 8.12 3.12
N PRO A 414 3.73 8.17 3.26
CA PRO A 414 3.09 8.77 4.43
C PRO A 414 3.54 8.10 5.74
N ASP A 415 3.56 6.77 5.77
CA ASP A 415 3.80 5.99 6.99
C ASP A 415 5.19 6.20 7.60
N ALA A 416 6.12 6.89 6.93
CA ALA A 416 7.38 7.32 7.54
C ALA A 416 7.16 8.26 8.73
N ALA A 417 6.07 9.03 8.75
CA ALA A 417 5.70 9.92 9.86
C ALA A 417 5.18 9.18 11.11
N VAL A 418 4.80 7.90 11.00
CA VAL A 418 4.25 7.12 12.13
C VAL A 418 5.32 6.84 13.20
N VAL A 419 6.59 7.02 12.87
CA VAL A 419 7.72 7.03 13.81
C VAL A 419 7.57 8.16 14.85
N ASP A 420 6.93 9.28 14.51
CA ASP A 420 6.62 10.37 15.46
C ASP A 420 5.46 9.98 16.41
N LEU A 421 4.51 9.16 15.94
CA LEU A 421 3.46 8.58 16.79
C LEU A 421 4.05 7.56 17.78
N LEU A 422 5.01 6.74 17.35
CA LEU A 422 5.77 5.88 18.27
C LEU A 422 6.55 6.70 19.31
N ALA A 423 7.08 7.88 18.94
CA ALA A 423 7.71 8.80 19.88
C ALA A 423 6.71 9.42 20.87
N ALA A 424 5.47 9.73 20.43
CA ALA A 424 4.39 10.15 21.32
C ALA A 424 4.01 9.05 22.34
N MET A 425 4.03 7.78 21.93
CA MET A 425 3.90 6.62 22.83
C MET A 425 5.12 6.42 23.76
N GLY A 426 6.16 7.25 23.66
CA GLY A 426 7.32 7.26 24.55
C GLY A 426 8.58 6.60 24.00
N CYS A 427 8.57 6.11 22.76
CA CYS A 427 9.79 5.59 22.13
C CYS A 427 10.82 6.72 21.90
N ARG A 428 12.10 6.36 21.81
CA ARG A 428 13.16 7.26 21.33
C ARG A 428 13.51 6.89 19.90
N THR A 429 13.72 7.90 19.07
CA THR A 429 14.07 7.75 17.66
C THR A 429 15.47 8.33 17.42
N ALA A 430 16.27 7.67 16.60
CA ALA A 430 17.62 8.13 16.25
C ALA A 430 17.89 7.82 14.78
N ARG A 431 18.45 8.79 14.05
CA ARG A 431 18.85 8.63 12.65
C ARG A 431 20.35 8.81 12.51
N ASP A 432 20.98 7.89 11.79
CA ASP A 432 22.37 7.94 11.38
C ASP A 432 22.46 7.59 9.89
N GLY A 433 22.60 8.59 9.02
CA GLY A 433 22.55 8.40 7.58
C GLY A 433 21.25 7.77 7.08
N ASP A 434 21.38 6.58 6.47
CA ASP A 434 20.29 5.73 5.98
C ASP A 434 19.70 4.81 7.06
N ARG A 435 20.21 4.88 8.30
CA ARG A 435 19.77 4.08 9.43
C ARG A 435 18.75 4.86 10.25
N LEU A 436 17.62 4.23 10.56
CA LEU A 436 16.64 4.74 11.53
C LEU A 436 16.46 3.69 12.63
N SER A 437 16.75 4.09 13.86
CA SER A 437 16.60 3.27 15.06
C SER A 437 15.41 3.75 15.88
N VAL A 438 14.60 2.80 16.37
CA VAL A 438 13.56 3.05 17.37
C VAL A 438 13.88 2.22 18.61
N THR A 439 13.96 2.89 19.75
CA THR A 439 14.12 2.28 21.08
C THR A 439 12.83 2.40 21.87
N GLY A 440 12.28 1.28 22.32
CA GLY A 440 11.09 1.26 23.16
C GLY A 440 11.32 1.87 24.55
N PRO A 441 10.27 2.39 25.21
CA PRO A 441 10.32 2.78 26.62
C PRO A 441 10.24 1.56 27.56
N GLU A 442 10.45 1.77 28.87
CA GLU A 442 10.08 0.77 29.90
C GLU A 442 8.56 0.51 29.89
N ARG A 443 7.77 1.56 29.60
CA ARG A 443 6.31 1.52 29.54
C ARG A 443 5.86 2.45 28.43
N LEU A 444 5.06 1.91 27.49
CA LEU A 444 4.38 2.71 26.48
C LEU A 444 3.37 3.66 27.13
N ARG A 445 3.04 4.74 26.42
CA ARG A 445 2.01 5.71 26.78
C ARG A 445 0.81 5.57 25.86
N PRO A 446 -0.43 5.74 26.35
CA PRO A 446 -1.60 5.77 25.49
C PRO A 446 -1.49 6.84 24.40
N LEU A 447 -2.18 6.61 23.28
CA LEU A 447 -2.10 7.46 22.10
C LEU A 447 -3.50 7.93 21.69
N ASP A 448 -3.65 9.24 21.59
CA ASP A 448 -4.78 9.88 20.91
C ASP A 448 -4.28 10.39 19.55
N ALA A 449 -4.76 9.81 18.46
CA ALA A 449 -4.27 10.10 17.12
C ALA A 449 -5.35 10.00 16.03
N ASP A 450 -5.36 10.99 15.14
CA ASP A 450 -5.96 10.91 13.81
C ASP A 450 -4.98 10.17 12.88
N LEU A 451 -5.44 9.07 12.28
CA LEU A 451 -4.67 8.22 11.38
C LEU A 451 -5.18 8.29 9.93
N SER A 452 -5.94 9.32 9.54
CA SER A 452 -6.46 9.54 8.18
C SER A 452 -5.38 9.58 7.10
N ALA A 453 -4.17 10.04 7.43
CA ALA A 453 -3.00 10.00 6.55
C ALA A 453 -2.30 8.62 6.51
N HIS A 454 -2.55 7.75 7.49
CA HIS A 454 -1.85 6.48 7.76
C HIS A 454 -2.83 5.32 8.07
N PRO A 455 -3.94 5.12 7.34
CA PRO A 455 -5.01 4.21 7.77
C PRO A 455 -4.60 2.74 7.81
N ASP A 456 -3.49 2.38 7.15
CA ASP A 456 -2.88 1.06 7.23
C ASP A 456 -2.27 0.77 8.62
N GLN A 457 -1.88 1.81 9.38
CA GLN A 457 -1.21 1.70 10.68
C GLN A 457 -2.14 1.57 11.89
N ILE A 458 -3.47 1.60 11.68
CA ILE A 458 -4.43 1.26 12.74
C ILE A 458 -4.11 -0.11 13.36
N THR A 459 -3.65 -1.07 12.56
CA THR A 459 -3.26 -2.41 13.01
C THR A 459 -2.10 -2.37 14.03
N THR A 460 -1.00 -1.72 13.67
CA THR A 460 0.19 -1.63 14.52
C THR A 460 -0.07 -0.81 15.78
N LEU A 461 -0.74 0.34 15.65
CA LEU A 461 -0.99 1.24 16.77
C LEU A 461 -2.05 0.68 17.72
N ALA A 462 -3.07 -0.03 17.23
CA ALA A 462 -4.03 -0.74 18.08
C ALA A 462 -3.37 -1.90 18.85
N ALA A 463 -2.48 -2.66 18.21
CA ALA A 463 -1.71 -3.72 18.86
C ALA A 463 -0.81 -3.18 19.98
N LEU A 464 -0.13 -2.04 19.76
CA LEU A 464 0.64 -1.36 20.82
C LEU A 464 -0.26 -0.76 21.91
N ALA A 465 -1.41 -0.18 21.55
CA ALA A 465 -2.39 0.33 22.51
C ALA A 465 -2.94 -0.76 23.43
N ALA A 466 -3.19 -1.97 22.90
CA ALA A 466 -3.70 -3.11 23.66
C ALA A 466 -2.81 -3.51 24.86
N ILE A 467 -1.49 -3.49 24.66
CA ILE A 467 -0.49 -3.79 25.70
C ILE A 467 -0.12 -2.56 26.56
N THR A 468 -0.61 -1.38 26.21
CA THR A 468 -0.30 -0.11 26.89
C THR A 468 -1.30 0.17 28.01
N SER A 469 -0.84 0.44 29.23
CA SER A 469 -1.74 0.79 30.34
C SER A 469 -2.41 2.16 30.14
N GLY A 470 -3.73 2.17 29.96
CA GLY A 470 -4.54 3.38 29.81
C GLY A 470 -5.53 3.28 28.65
N THR A 471 -6.14 4.40 28.25
CA THR A 471 -7.09 4.44 27.11
C THR A 471 -6.47 5.21 25.95
N SER A 472 -6.51 4.62 24.74
CA SER A 472 -6.05 5.23 23.49
C SER A 472 -7.23 5.45 22.54
N HIS A 473 -7.28 6.60 21.87
CA HIS A 473 -8.28 6.94 20.85
C HIS A 473 -7.63 7.02 19.45
N LEU A 474 -7.98 6.11 18.55
CA LEU A 474 -7.43 6.05 17.19
C LEU A 474 -8.56 6.31 16.17
N SER A 475 -8.53 7.44 15.47
CA SER A 475 -9.62 7.94 14.60
C SER A 475 -9.20 8.20 13.15
N GLY A 476 -10.12 8.64 12.29
CA GLY A 476 -9.83 8.99 10.89
C GLY A 476 -9.69 7.80 9.93
N VAL A 477 -10.03 6.58 10.37
CA VAL A 477 -9.74 5.31 9.69
C VAL A 477 -10.97 4.49 9.29
N GLY A 478 -12.12 5.14 9.07
CA GLY A 478 -13.31 4.46 8.54
C GLY A 478 -13.05 3.68 7.24
N VAL A 479 -12.11 4.16 6.41
CA VAL A 479 -11.63 3.47 5.20
C VAL A 479 -11.07 2.06 5.47
N ALA A 480 -10.52 1.81 6.67
CA ALA A 480 -9.92 0.54 7.06
C ALA A 480 -10.96 -0.60 7.18
N ARG A 481 -12.27 -0.27 7.17
CA ARG A 481 -13.37 -1.24 7.06
C ARG A 481 -13.47 -1.88 5.67
N HIS A 482 -12.84 -1.29 4.65
CA HIS A 482 -12.88 -1.72 3.24
C HIS A 482 -11.51 -2.20 2.70
N HIS A 483 -10.63 -2.58 3.62
CA HIS A 483 -9.27 -3.03 3.33
C HIS A 483 -9.26 -4.53 2.97
N GLU A 484 -8.24 -5.28 3.38
CA GLU A 484 -8.17 -6.74 3.23
C GLU A 484 -9.32 -7.45 3.96
N THR A 485 -9.63 -6.97 5.17
CA THR A 485 -10.78 -7.31 6.01
C THR A 485 -11.40 -6.01 6.55
N ASP A 486 -12.51 -6.07 7.31
CA ASP A 486 -12.85 -4.96 8.21
C ASP A 486 -11.86 -4.97 9.37
N ARG A 487 -10.84 -4.12 9.28
CA ARG A 487 -9.77 -4.08 10.28
C ARG A 487 -10.24 -3.61 11.65
N LEU A 488 -11.28 -2.79 11.72
CA LEU A 488 -11.77 -2.26 13.00
C LEU A 488 -12.51 -3.38 13.76
N ALA A 489 -13.38 -4.10 13.07
CA ALA A 489 -14.07 -5.27 13.61
C ALA A 489 -13.11 -6.43 13.93
N ALA A 490 -12.11 -6.67 13.08
CA ALA A 490 -11.07 -7.67 13.32
C ALA A 490 -10.24 -7.31 14.56
N LEU A 491 -9.71 -6.09 14.67
CA LEU A 491 -8.96 -5.65 15.85
C LEU A 491 -9.79 -5.72 17.12
N ALA A 492 -11.06 -5.28 17.10
CA ALA A 492 -11.93 -5.37 18.26
C ALA A 492 -12.18 -6.82 18.70
N THR A 493 -12.37 -7.73 17.73
CA THR A 493 -12.57 -9.17 17.99
C THR A 493 -11.30 -9.83 18.54
N GLU A 494 -10.17 -9.67 17.85
CA GLU A 494 -8.93 -10.37 18.16
C GLU A 494 -8.27 -9.84 19.45
N LEU A 495 -8.24 -8.52 19.66
CA LEU A 495 -7.74 -7.95 20.91
C LEU A 495 -8.68 -8.28 22.10
N GLY A 496 -9.98 -8.45 21.85
CA GLY A 496 -10.94 -8.94 22.83
C GLY A 496 -10.60 -10.33 23.38
N LYS A 497 -9.98 -11.21 22.57
CA LYS A 497 -9.52 -12.54 23.01
C LYS A 497 -8.39 -12.47 24.05
N LEU A 498 -7.64 -11.36 24.08
CA LEU A 498 -6.60 -11.07 25.08
C LEU A 498 -7.17 -10.42 26.36
N GLY A 499 -8.48 -10.25 26.47
CA GLY A 499 -9.13 -9.55 27.59
C GLY A 499 -9.10 -8.01 27.50
N VAL A 500 -8.66 -7.45 26.37
CA VAL A 500 -8.62 -6.00 26.14
C VAL A 500 -10.01 -5.51 25.74
N ARG A 501 -10.51 -4.46 26.40
CA ARG A 501 -11.77 -3.84 25.99
C ARG A 501 -11.51 -2.88 24.83
N VAL A 502 -12.05 -3.22 23.66
CA VAL A 502 -12.06 -2.37 22.47
C VAL A 502 -13.49 -1.97 22.15
N VAL A 503 -13.69 -0.68 21.87
CA VAL A 503 -14.96 -0.13 21.38
C VAL A 503 -14.74 0.36 19.96
N GLU A 504 -15.52 -0.18 19.02
CA GLU A 504 -15.54 0.34 17.65
C GLU A 504 -16.28 1.67 17.57
N GLU A 505 -15.67 2.61 16.86
CA GLU A 505 -16.30 3.87 16.41
C GLU A 505 -16.48 3.81 14.88
N PRO A 506 -17.32 4.68 14.28
CA PRO A 506 -17.57 4.66 12.83
C PRO A 506 -16.27 4.75 12.01
N ASP A 507 -15.34 5.58 12.46
CA ASP A 507 -14.04 5.86 11.84
C ASP A 507 -12.84 5.50 12.73
N GLY A 508 -13.01 4.68 13.77
CA GLY A 508 -11.94 4.50 14.76
C GLY A 508 -12.12 3.37 15.77
N LEU A 509 -11.21 3.34 16.74
CA LEU A 509 -11.20 2.43 17.88
C LEU A 509 -10.85 3.20 19.16
N VAL A 510 -11.59 2.92 20.24
CA VAL A 510 -11.19 3.27 21.61
C VAL A 510 -10.71 1.99 22.30
N ILE A 511 -9.49 2.00 22.81
CA ILE A 511 -8.81 0.80 23.33
C ILE A 511 -8.42 1.05 24.79
N GLU A 512 -9.03 0.30 25.71
CA GLU A 512 -8.67 0.26 27.13
C GLU A 512 -7.62 -0.84 27.35
N GLY A 513 -6.35 -0.45 27.23
CA GLY A 513 -5.20 -1.35 27.24
C GLY A 513 -4.65 -1.65 28.64
N GLY A 514 -3.66 -2.56 28.67
CA GLY A 514 -3.01 -3.03 29.90
C GLY A 514 -3.70 -4.22 30.56
N ALA A 515 -4.79 -4.73 29.98
CA ALA A 515 -5.43 -5.99 30.35
C ALA A 515 -4.97 -7.20 29.49
N ALA A 516 -4.16 -6.97 28.45
CA ALA A 516 -3.75 -7.99 27.49
C ALA A 516 -3.01 -9.17 28.16
N ALA A 517 -3.61 -10.35 28.11
CA ALA A 517 -3.05 -11.59 28.65
C ALA A 517 -3.40 -12.80 27.75
N GLY A 518 -2.48 -13.76 27.68
CA GLY A 518 -2.72 -15.06 27.05
C GLY A 518 -3.22 -16.13 28.03
N PRO A 519 -3.47 -17.36 27.54
CA PRO A 519 -3.29 -17.78 26.16
C PRO A 519 -4.41 -17.25 25.24
N ALA A 520 -4.05 -16.85 24.02
CA ALA A 520 -5.00 -16.37 23.01
C ALA A 520 -4.54 -16.74 21.60
N ARG A 521 -5.48 -17.17 20.76
CA ARG A 521 -5.25 -17.55 19.36
C ARG A 521 -5.94 -16.54 18.43
N LEU A 522 -5.12 -15.81 17.68
CA LEU A 522 -5.49 -14.61 16.95
C LEU A 522 -5.56 -14.91 15.46
N ALA A 523 -6.75 -14.80 14.89
CA ALA A 523 -7.00 -15.01 13.47
C ALA A 523 -6.53 -13.78 12.68
N THR A 524 -5.80 -13.96 11.57
CA THR A 524 -5.30 -12.81 10.80
C THR A 524 -6.28 -12.32 9.75
N HIS A 525 -7.36 -13.07 9.50
CA HIS A 525 -8.38 -12.75 8.50
C HIS A 525 -7.77 -12.56 7.09
N ASP A 526 -6.69 -13.29 6.79
CA ASP A 526 -5.86 -13.18 5.57
C ASP A 526 -5.22 -11.79 5.38
N ASP A 527 -5.05 -11.03 6.47
CA ASP A 527 -4.44 -9.71 6.47
C ASP A 527 -3.03 -9.71 7.07
N HIS A 528 -2.04 -9.65 6.18
CA HIS A 528 -0.63 -9.40 6.46
C HIS A 528 -0.35 -8.40 7.60
N ARG A 529 -1.13 -7.31 7.71
CA ARG A 529 -0.89 -6.28 8.73
C ARG A 529 -1.31 -6.72 10.13
N LEU A 530 -2.36 -7.55 10.23
CA LEU A 530 -2.76 -8.15 11.50
C LEU A 530 -1.71 -9.17 11.95
N ALA A 531 -1.22 -10.03 11.06
CA ALA A 531 -0.13 -10.97 11.36
C ALA A 531 1.12 -10.26 11.92
N MET A 532 1.59 -9.21 11.22
CA MET A 532 2.76 -8.44 11.64
C MET A 532 2.53 -7.64 12.94
N ALA A 533 1.32 -7.12 13.16
CA ALA A 533 0.98 -6.41 14.39
C ALA A 533 0.86 -7.37 15.60
N PHE A 534 0.28 -8.55 15.42
CA PHE A 534 0.14 -9.57 16.47
C PHE A 534 1.49 -10.18 16.87
N ALA A 535 2.48 -10.22 15.98
CA ALA A 535 3.85 -10.58 16.34
C ALA A 535 4.46 -9.64 17.41
N ALA A 536 4.15 -8.35 17.36
CA ALA A 536 4.57 -7.40 18.40
C ALA A 536 3.84 -7.63 19.74
N ILE A 537 2.57 -8.05 19.72
CA ILE A 537 1.85 -8.46 20.92
C ILE A 537 2.50 -9.72 21.51
N GLY A 538 2.71 -10.78 20.72
CA GLY A 538 3.28 -12.03 21.20
C GLY A 538 4.75 -11.95 21.66
N ALA A 539 5.52 -10.99 21.14
CA ALA A 539 6.86 -10.68 21.64
C ALA A 539 6.84 -10.10 23.08
N ALA A 540 5.72 -9.52 23.52
CA ALA A 540 5.55 -8.91 24.85
C ALA A 540 4.62 -9.71 25.79
N VAL A 541 3.61 -10.41 25.24
CA VAL A 541 2.57 -11.15 25.96
C VAL A 541 2.69 -12.64 25.68
N GLY A 542 2.86 -13.44 26.73
CA GLY A 542 3.05 -14.88 26.58
C GLY A 542 1.77 -15.65 26.22
N GLY A 543 1.92 -16.69 25.41
CA GLY A 543 0.82 -17.57 25.00
C GLY A 543 -0.03 -17.04 23.85
N VAL A 544 0.51 -16.14 23.03
CA VAL A 544 -0.13 -15.66 21.80
C VAL A 544 0.18 -16.62 20.66
N VAL A 545 -0.84 -17.04 19.92
CA VAL A 545 -0.70 -17.80 18.67
C VAL A 545 -1.31 -16.98 17.53
N VAL A 546 -0.60 -16.84 16.42
CA VAL A 546 -1.04 -16.14 15.21
C VAL A 546 -1.41 -17.16 14.14
N GLU A 547 -2.64 -17.13 13.67
CA GLU A 547 -3.13 -18.00 12.58
C GLU A 547 -2.78 -17.40 11.20
N GLU A 548 -2.80 -18.21 10.15
CA GLU A 548 -2.38 -17.84 8.79
C GLU A 548 -1.13 -16.92 8.66
N PRO A 549 -0.02 -17.19 9.38
CA PRO A 549 1.16 -16.30 9.39
C PRO A 549 1.81 -16.13 8.01
N TRP A 550 1.49 -16.99 7.04
CA TRP A 550 1.91 -16.85 5.65
C TRP A 550 1.30 -15.66 4.92
N CYS A 551 0.19 -15.07 5.37
CA CYS A 551 -0.44 -13.93 4.68
C CYS A 551 0.50 -12.72 4.53
N VAL A 552 1.57 -12.65 5.34
CA VAL A 552 2.66 -11.66 5.19
C VAL A 552 3.33 -11.67 3.80
N THR A 553 3.26 -12.76 3.02
CA THR A 553 3.83 -12.80 1.65
C THR A 553 3.23 -11.76 0.70
N LYS A 554 2.04 -11.25 1.03
CA LYS A 554 1.40 -10.14 0.31
C LYS A 554 2.27 -8.90 0.21
N THR A 555 3.11 -8.61 1.21
CA THR A 555 3.95 -7.39 1.23
C THR A 555 5.33 -7.55 1.86
N TYR A 556 5.53 -8.51 2.76
CA TYR A 556 6.79 -8.75 3.46
C TYR A 556 7.03 -10.26 3.67
N PRO A 557 7.37 -11.02 2.60
CA PRO A 557 7.64 -12.46 2.71
C PRO A 557 8.70 -12.84 3.75
N GLY A 558 9.71 -11.97 3.97
CA GLY A 558 10.79 -12.20 4.93
C GLY A 558 10.47 -11.84 6.39
N PHE A 559 9.24 -11.41 6.72
CA PHE A 559 8.92 -10.83 8.03
C PHE A 559 9.31 -11.74 9.22
N TRP A 560 8.91 -13.01 9.21
CA TRP A 560 9.15 -13.92 10.34
C TRP A 560 10.63 -14.26 10.56
N ARG A 561 11.42 -14.33 9.47
CA ARG A 561 12.88 -14.45 9.52
C ARG A 561 13.51 -13.19 10.13
N ASP A 562 13.08 -12.01 9.67
CA ASP A 562 13.65 -10.74 10.13
C ASP A 562 13.26 -10.45 11.59
N ALA A 563 12.03 -10.80 12.00
CA ALA A 563 11.60 -10.76 13.39
C ALA A 563 12.43 -11.71 14.29
N ALA A 564 12.70 -12.94 13.84
CA ALA A 564 13.58 -13.87 14.55
C ALA A 564 15.02 -13.35 14.66
N ALA A 565 15.55 -12.73 13.60
CA ALA A 565 16.87 -12.10 13.59
C ALA A 565 16.98 -10.89 14.54
N LEU A 566 15.86 -10.26 14.90
CA LEU A 566 15.79 -9.22 15.94
C LEU A 566 15.61 -9.79 17.37
N GLY A 567 15.35 -11.09 17.50
CA GLY A 567 15.19 -11.79 18.78
C GLY A 567 13.77 -12.27 19.10
N VAL A 568 12.79 -12.13 18.20
CA VAL A 568 11.43 -12.67 18.43
C VAL A 568 11.46 -14.20 18.41
N HIS A 569 11.01 -14.85 19.48
CA HIS A 569 10.95 -16.30 19.58
C HIS A 569 9.60 -16.83 19.13
N TRP A 570 9.61 -17.71 18.13
CA TRP A 570 8.40 -18.30 17.56
C TRP A 570 8.61 -19.76 17.11
N GLU A 571 7.54 -20.55 17.18
CA GLU A 571 7.52 -21.97 16.77
C GLU A 571 6.23 -22.26 15.96
N GLU A 572 6.26 -23.22 15.03
CA GLU A 572 5.06 -23.66 14.32
C GLU A 572 4.20 -24.58 15.22
N GLU A 573 2.94 -24.23 15.43
CA GLU A 573 1.92 -25.08 16.06
C GLU A 573 1.10 -25.77 14.94
N PRO A 574 1.21 -27.10 14.76
CA PRO A 574 0.67 -27.84 13.62
C PRO A 574 -0.86 -28.02 13.61
#